data_AF-A0A1M3BKJ9-F1
#
_entry.id   AF-A0A1M3BKJ9-F1
#
_cell.length_a   1.000
_cell.length_b   1.000
_cell.length_c   1.000
_cell.angle_alpha   90.00
_cell.angle_beta   90.00
_cell.angle_gamma   90.00
#
_symmetry.space_group_name_H-M   'P 1'
#
loop_
_entity.id
_entity.type
_entity.pdbx_description
1 polymer ?
#
loop_
_entity_poly.entity_id
_entity_poly.type
_entity_poly.pdbx_seq_one_letter_code
_entity_poly.pdbx_strand_id
1 'polypeptide(L)'
;MDDMEREIRILAMQSAGWSESESKARMSAVVKRARQAVSGKMATYNGKEVDARYRMKVGTIIDWLQIEPAEMRAADLRVLIDTDRRREREAERQTESRRRRGAKDQNEQKAARLELGRKCLYLSAKDSMNRDDLAARFGVSTGQISKAMKEARVAVG
;
A
#
# COMPACT_ATOMS: atom_id res chain seq x y z
N MET A 1 -23.03 20.51 -21.38
CA MET A 1 -22.81 19.16 -22.00
C MET A 1 -22.01 19.29 -23.29
N ASP A 2 -22.19 20.39 -24.04
CA ASP A 2 -21.37 20.76 -25.20
C ASP A 2 -19.89 21.03 -24.82
N ASP A 3 -19.65 21.55 -23.61
CA ASP A 3 -18.30 21.81 -23.10
C ASP A 3 -17.41 20.57 -23.05
N MET A 4 -17.94 19.42 -22.63
CA MET A 4 -17.15 18.18 -22.54
C MET A 4 -16.68 17.71 -23.92
N GLU A 5 -17.56 17.79 -24.93
CA GLU A 5 -17.19 17.40 -26.29
C GLU A 5 -16.16 18.36 -26.88
N ARG A 6 -16.33 19.67 -26.64
CA ARG A 6 -15.36 20.69 -27.02
C ARG A 6 -13.99 20.43 -26.38
N GLU A 7 -13.94 20.19 -25.07
CA GLU A 7 -12.68 19.89 -24.36
C GLU A 7 -12.00 18.62 -24.88
N ILE A 8 -12.76 17.54 -25.12
CA ILE A 8 -12.22 16.31 -25.72
C ILE A 8 -11.57 16.58 -27.08
N ARG A 9 -12.20 17.41 -27.93
CA ARG A 9 -11.66 17.76 -29.24
C ARG A 9 -10.41 18.61 -29.12
N ILE A 10 -10.42 19.64 -28.26
CA ILE A 10 -9.25 20.51 -28.04
C ILE A 10 -8.04 19.68 -27.60
N LEU A 11 -8.23 18.77 -26.64
CA LEU A 11 -7.17 17.88 -26.17
C LEU A 11 -6.66 16.97 -27.29
N ALA A 12 -7.53 16.42 -28.13
CA ALA A 12 -7.14 15.58 -29.26
C ALA A 12 -6.31 16.37 -30.30
N MET A 13 -6.72 17.60 -30.62
CA MET A 13 -5.98 18.48 -31.53
C MET A 13 -4.59 18.81 -30.98
N GLN A 14 -4.51 19.18 -29.70
CA GLN A 14 -3.25 19.53 -29.04
C GLN A 14 -2.29 18.34 -28.92
N SER A 15 -2.83 17.15 -28.66
CA SER A 15 -2.02 15.96 -28.36
C SER A 15 -1.60 15.20 -29.61
N ALA A 16 -2.45 15.16 -30.64
CA ALA A 16 -2.23 14.37 -31.85
C ALA A 16 -1.97 15.21 -33.11
N GLY A 17 -2.08 16.55 -33.01
CA GLY A 17 -1.91 17.45 -34.15
C GLY A 17 -3.00 17.35 -35.22
N TRP A 18 -4.13 16.73 -34.90
CA TRP A 18 -5.24 16.54 -35.83
C TRP A 18 -5.98 17.84 -36.09
N SER A 19 -6.56 17.96 -37.29
CA SER A 19 -7.52 19.02 -37.60
C SER A 19 -8.80 18.86 -36.76
N GLU A 20 -9.64 19.90 -36.73
CA GLU A 20 -10.92 19.84 -36.02
C GLU A 20 -11.84 18.74 -36.59
N SER A 21 -11.93 18.64 -37.93
CA SER A 21 -12.76 17.64 -38.60
C SER A 21 -12.28 16.21 -38.32
N GLU A 22 -10.96 16.00 -38.33
CA GLU A 22 -10.36 14.72 -37.99
C GLU A 22 -10.55 14.37 -36.51
N SER A 23 -10.36 15.33 -35.61
CA SER A 23 -10.57 15.15 -34.17
C SER A 23 -12.02 14.78 -33.87
N LYS A 24 -12.98 15.46 -34.51
CA LYS A 24 -14.41 15.14 -34.40
C LYS A 24 -14.70 13.72 -34.88
N ALA A 25 -14.15 13.32 -36.03
CA ALA A 25 -14.36 11.99 -36.59
C ALA A 25 -13.78 10.90 -35.68
N ARG A 26 -12.50 11.02 -35.29
CA ARG A 26 -11.79 10.02 -34.49
C ARG A 26 -12.30 9.92 -33.05
N MET A 27 -12.71 11.03 -32.44
CA MET A 27 -13.20 11.05 -31.05
C MET A 27 -14.71 10.80 -30.91
N SER A 28 -15.45 10.67 -32.01
CA SER A 28 -16.90 10.49 -32.02
C SER A 28 -17.39 9.34 -31.11
N ALA A 29 -16.66 8.22 -31.09
CA ALA A 29 -16.97 7.08 -30.24
C ALA A 29 -16.78 7.40 -28.74
N VAL A 30 -15.70 8.10 -28.39
CA VAL A 30 -15.41 8.51 -27.00
C VAL A 30 -16.48 9.46 -26.49
N VAL A 31 -16.85 10.47 -27.28
CA VAL A 31 -17.93 11.40 -26.97
C VAL A 31 -19.26 10.67 -26.77
N LYS A 32 -19.59 9.72 -27.65
CA LYS A 32 -20.80 8.90 -27.53
C LYS A 32 -20.83 8.12 -26.22
N ARG A 33 -19.72 7.48 -25.83
CA ARG A 33 -19.61 6.75 -24.57
C ARG A 33 -19.70 7.65 -23.34
N ALA A 34 -19.09 8.83 -23.39
CA ALA A 34 -19.21 9.83 -22.33
C ALA A 34 -20.66 10.28 -22.12
N ARG A 35 -21.40 10.54 -23.21
CA ARG A 35 -22.84 10.87 -23.15
C ARG A 35 -23.67 9.73 -22.55
N GLN A 36 -23.39 8.49 -22.94
CA GLN A 36 -24.05 7.32 -22.37
C GLN A 36 -23.86 7.25 -20.84
N ALA A 37 -22.64 7.42 -20.36
CA ALA A 37 -22.36 7.43 -18.92
C ALA A 37 -23.05 8.58 -18.18
N VAL A 38 -23.07 9.79 -18.74
CA VAL A 38 -23.80 10.93 -18.14
C VAL A 38 -25.31 10.64 -18.05
N SER A 39 -25.87 9.96 -19.05
CA SER A 39 -27.27 9.52 -19.03
C SER A 39 -27.53 8.30 -18.12
N GLY A 40 -26.55 7.84 -17.36
CA GLY A 40 -26.67 6.67 -16.47
C GLY A 40 -26.72 5.32 -17.21
N LYS A 41 -26.44 5.29 -18.52
CA LYS A 41 -26.43 4.05 -19.29
C LYS A 41 -25.15 3.26 -18.98
N MET A 42 -25.34 1.98 -18.70
CA MET A 42 -24.27 1.01 -18.54
C MET A 42 -23.97 0.31 -19.87
N ALA A 43 -22.75 -0.19 -20.01
CA ALA A 43 -22.35 -1.06 -21.12
C ALA A 43 -22.13 -2.48 -20.61
N THR A 44 -22.54 -3.50 -21.38
CA THR A 44 -22.22 -4.88 -21.07
C THR A 44 -20.81 -5.20 -21.56
N TYR A 45 -19.93 -5.62 -20.66
CA TYR A 45 -18.59 -6.07 -20.97
C TYR A 45 -18.28 -7.36 -20.20
N ASN A 46 -17.94 -8.43 -20.94
CA ASN A 46 -17.69 -9.76 -20.38
C ASN A 46 -18.82 -10.23 -19.43
N GLY A 47 -20.08 -10.04 -19.86
CA GLY A 47 -21.27 -10.41 -19.10
C GLY A 47 -21.59 -9.54 -17.88
N LYS A 48 -20.84 -8.45 -17.64
CA LYS A 48 -21.06 -7.53 -16.51
C LYS A 48 -21.47 -6.15 -17.00
N GLU A 49 -22.37 -5.50 -16.26
CA GLU A 49 -22.66 -4.09 -16.46
C GLU A 49 -21.50 -3.25 -15.92
N VAL A 50 -20.92 -2.43 -16.78
CA VAL A 50 -19.83 -1.52 -16.46
C VAL A 50 -20.16 -0.11 -16.95
N ASP A 51 -19.42 0.87 -16.44
CA ASP A 51 -19.49 2.24 -16.96
C ASP A 51 -19.27 2.24 -18.48
N ALA A 52 -20.08 3.02 -19.21
CA ALA A 52 -20.02 3.04 -20.66
C ALA A 52 -18.72 3.65 -21.22
N ARG A 53 -17.98 4.43 -20.42
CA ARG A 53 -16.71 5.05 -20.84
C ARG A 53 -15.60 4.01 -21.02
N TYR A 54 -14.72 4.27 -21.97
CA TYR A 54 -13.52 3.47 -22.13
C TYR A 54 -12.62 3.62 -20.91
N ARG A 55 -12.13 2.48 -20.39
CA ARG A 55 -11.18 2.44 -19.29
C ARG A 55 -9.99 1.59 -19.71
N MET A 56 -8.86 2.23 -19.93
CA MET A 56 -7.62 1.53 -20.25
C MET A 56 -7.07 0.85 -18.99
N LYS A 57 -6.47 -0.33 -19.19
CA LYS A 57 -5.70 -0.97 -18.12
C LYS A 57 -4.40 -0.21 -17.95
N VAL A 58 -3.97 -0.03 -16.70
CA VAL A 58 -2.70 0.62 -16.36
C VAL A 58 -1.53 -0.04 -17.08
N GLY A 59 -1.48 -1.37 -17.09
CA GLY A 59 -0.45 -2.13 -17.81
C GLY A 59 -0.39 -1.75 -19.29
N THR A 60 -1.53 -1.66 -19.98
CA THR A 60 -1.58 -1.23 -21.38
C THR A 60 -1.01 0.17 -21.61
N ILE A 61 -1.24 1.11 -20.68
CA ILE A 61 -0.67 2.46 -20.79
C ILE A 61 0.85 2.42 -20.61
N ILE A 62 1.34 1.69 -19.60
CA ILE A 62 2.76 1.50 -19.35
C ILE A 62 3.43 0.88 -20.59
N ASP A 63 2.84 -0.18 -21.14
CA ASP A 63 3.36 -0.89 -22.30
C ASP A 63 3.37 0.01 -23.54
N TRP A 64 2.30 0.76 -23.81
CA TRP A 64 2.24 1.61 -25.01
C TRP A 64 3.19 2.79 -24.95
N LEU A 65 3.36 3.37 -23.76
CA LEU A 65 4.25 4.51 -23.54
C LEU A 65 5.67 4.08 -23.20
N GLN A 66 5.93 2.77 -23.08
CA GLN A 66 7.23 2.20 -22.68
C GLN A 66 7.77 2.86 -21.40
N ILE A 67 6.89 3.06 -20.41
CA ILE A 67 7.27 3.71 -19.16
C ILE A 67 8.18 2.77 -18.38
N GLU A 68 9.40 3.21 -18.12
CA GLU A 68 10.40 2.41 -17.44
C GLU A 68 10.24 2.48 -15.90
N PRO A 69 10.58 1.42 -15.14
CA PRO A 69 10.51 1.44 -13.68
C PRO A 69 11.32 2.57 -13.03
N ALA A 70 12.41 3.00 -13.67
CA ALA A 70 13.21 4.14 -13.22
C ALA A 70 12.43 5.46 -13.33
N GLU A 71 11.71 5.67 -14.43
CA GLU A 71 10.87 6.86 -14.65
C GLU A 71 9.70 6.89 -13.66
N MET A 72 9.08 5.73 -13.40
CA MET A 72 8.02 5.61 -12.40
C MET A 72 8.46 6.11 -11.02
N ARG A 73 9.71 5.80 -10.63
CA ARG A 73 10.30 6.24 -9.36
C ARG A 73 10.69 7.71 -9.40
N ALA A 74 11.39 8.15 -10.46
CA ALA A 74 11.86 9.53 -10.59
C ALA A 74 10.70 10.54 -10.60
N ALA A 75 9.58 10.21 -11.25
CA ALA A 75 8.40 11.05 -11.32
C ALA A 75 7.37 10.83 -10.19
N ASP A 76 7.69 9.98 -9.19
CA ASP A 76 6.78 9.54 -8.11
C ASP A 76 5.37 9.15 -8.62
N LEU A 77 5.29 8.43 -9.75
CA LEU A 77 4.02 8.04 -10.34
C LEU A 77 3.21 7.19 -9.36
N ARG A 78 1.94 7.52 -9.13
CA ARG A 78 1.08 6.78 -8.16
C ARG A 78 0.22 5.69 -8.77
N VAL A 79 -0.20 5.91 -10.02
CA VAL A 79 -1.18 5.07 -10.71
C VAL A 79 -0.52 4.25 -11.80
N LEU A 80 0.33 4.89 -12.62
CA LEU A 80 1.10 4.26 -13.69
C LEU A 80 2.37 3.63 -13.11
N ILE A 81 2.17 2.60 -12.32
CA ILE A 81 3.25 1.81 -11.71
C ILE A 81 3.07 0.33 -12.03
N ASP A 82 4.18 -0.36 -12.16
CA ASP A 82 4.18 -1.82 -12.26
C ASP A 82 3.75 -2.51 -10.95
N THR A 83 3.70 -3.84 -11.01
CA THR A 83 3.33 -4.69 -9.87
C THR A 83 4.32 -4.62 -8.72
N ASP A 84 5.61 -4.42 -9.01
CA ASP A 84 6.65 -4.47 -7.99
C ASP A 84 6.69 -3.18 -7.20
N ARG A 85 6.64 -2.02 -7.87
CA ARG A 85 6.51 -0.73 -7.20
C ARG A 85 5.20 -0.61 -6.42
N ARG A 86 4.11 -1.23 -6.90
CA ARG A 86 2.85 -1.33 -6.15
C ARG A 86 3.05 -2.10 -4.84
N ARG A 87 3.72 -3.25 -4.89
CA ARG A 87 4.02 -4.08 -3.70
C ARG A 87 4.90 -3.33 -2.71
N GLU A 88 5.95 -2.67 -3.19
CA GLU A 88 6.83 -1.83 -2.35
C GLU A 88 6.03 -0.78 -1.59
N ARG A 89 5.20 0.01 -2.29
CA ARG A 89 4.36 1.04 -1.64
C ARG A 89 3.36 0.46 -0.65
N GLU A 90 2.83 -0.74 -0.90
CA GLU A 90 1.96 -1.40 0.06
C GLU A 90 2.73 -1.83 1.31
N ALA A 91 3.94 -2.36 1.16
CA ALA A 91 4.83 -2.69 2.27
C ALA A 91 5.24 -1.45 3.09
N GLU A 92 5.60 -0.36 2.40
CA GLU A 92 5.90 0.94 3.02
C GLU A 92 4.71 1.43 3.86
N ARG A 93 3.51 1.47 3.26
CA ARG A 93 2.27 1.88 3.95
C ARG A 93 1.95 0.99 5.14
N GLN A 94 2.10 -0.33 5.00
CA GLN A 94 1.87 -1.25 6.12
C GLN A 94 2.87 -1.01 7.25
N THR A 95 4.15 -0.79 6.92
CA THR A 95 5.21 -0.51 7.89
C THR A 95 4.92 0.80 8.63
N GLU A 96 4.58 1.86 7.91
CA GLU A 96 4.23 3.16 8.50
C GLU A 96 2.98 3.06 9.38
N SER A 97 1.95 2.35 8.91
CA SER A 97 0.73 2.10 9.69
C SER A 97 1.02 1.35 11.00
N ARG A 98 1.89 0.33 10.96
CA ARG A 98 2.32 -0.41 12.16
C ARG A 98 3.10 0.50 13.11
N ARG A 99 4.05 1.30 12.61
CA ARG A 99 4.80 2.28 13.42
C ARG A 99 3.85 3.28 14.09
N ARG A 100 2.90 3.85 13.34
CA ARG A 100 1.89 4.81 13.85
C ARG A 100 1.00 4.19 14.92
N ARG A 101 0.70 2.89 14.83
CA ARG A 101 -0.06 2.12 15.84
C ARG A 101 0.77 1.71 17.05
N GLY A 102 2.02 2.16 17.16
CA GLY A 102 2.89 1.89 18.31
C GLY A 102 3.56 0.51 18.29
N ALA A 103 3.66 -0.13 17.11
CA ALA A 103 4.47 -1.34 16.99
C ALA A 103 5.94 -0.98 17.27
N LYS A 104 6.42 -1.36 18.47
CA LYS A 104 7.84 -1.24 18.86
C LYS A 104 8.70 -2.08 17.92
N ASP A 105 9.89 -1.59 17.58
CA ASP A 105 10.83 -2.32 16.72
C ASP A 105 11.05 -3.75 17.28
N GLN A 106 11.14 -4.75 16.41
CA GLN A 106 11.40 -6.13 16.82
C GLN A 106 12.68 -6.23 17.68
N ASN A 107 13.70 -5.43 17.36
CA ASN A 107 14.95 -5.36 18.12
C ASN A 107 14.73 -4.72 19.49
N GLU A 108 13.95 -3.65 19.58
CA GLU A 108 13.60 -3.02 20.86
C GLU A 108 12.78 -3.97 21.74
N GLN A 109 11.84 -4.71 21.15
CA GLN A 109 11.05 -5.71 21.88
C GLN A 109 11.92 -6.85 22.40
N LYS A 110 12.91 -7.29 21.61
CA LYS A 110 13.85 -8.32 22.02
C LYS A 110 14.80 -7.81 23.11
N ALA A 111 15.31 -6.58 22.97
CA ALA A 111 16.18 -5.95 23.96
C ALA A 111 15.46 -5.76 25.30
N ALA A 112 14.24 -5.22 25.29
CA ALA A 112 13.42 -5.06 26.50
C ALA A 112 13.11 -6.40 27.18
N ARG A 113 12.85 -7.45 26.39
CA ARG A 113 12.60 -8.80 26.91
C ARG A 113 13.86 -9.43 27.51
N LEU A 114 15.01 -9.23 26.87
CA LEU A 114 16.30 -9.67 27.37
C LEU A 114 16.67 -8.97 28.69
N GLU A 115 16.45 -7.65 28.78
CA GLU A 115 16.68 -6.87 29.99
C GLU A 115 15.78 -7.35 31.14
N LEU A 116 14.48 -7.54 30.87
CA LEU A 116 13.54 -8.11 31.83
C LEU A 116 13.99 -9.50 32.30
N GLY A 117 14.44 -10.35 31.37
CA GLY A 117 14.93 -11.69 31.68
C GLY A 117 16.16 -11.68 32.58
N ARG A 118 17.13 -10.80 32.32
CA ARG A 118 18.32 -10.61 33.16
C ARG A 118 17.95 -10.14 34.57
N LYS A 119 17.04 -9.17 34.69
CA LYS A 119 16.52 -8.72 35.99
C LYS A 119 15.82 -9.84 36.75
N CYS A 120 14.99 -10.64 36.07
CA CYS A 120 14.30 -11.79 36.67
C CYS A 120 15.27 -12.87 37.15
N LEU A 121 16.30 -13.19 36.36
CA LEU A 121 17.34 -14.15 36.77
C LEU A 121 18.10 -13.66 38.01
N TYR A 122 18.45 -12.38 38.05
CA TYR A 122 19.10 -11.77 39.21
C TYR A 122 18.22 -11.86 40.48
N LEU A 123 16.95 -11.45 40.39
CA LEU A 123 16.04 -11.48 41.54
C LEU A 123 15.70 -12.90 41.98
N SER A 124 15.58 -13.84 41.04
CA SER A 124 15.36 -15.25 41.38
C SER A 124 16.57 -15.85 42.12
N ALA A 125 17.79 -15.46 41.75
CA ALA A 125 19.01 -15.91 42.43
C ALA A 125 19.22 -15.23 43.80
N LYS A 126 18.89 -13.93 43.91
CA LYS A 126 19.14 -13.13 45.13
C LYS A 126 18.04 -13.30 46.18
N ASP A 127 16.78 -13.18 45.76
CA ASP A 127 15.63 -13.07 46.65
C ASP A 127 14.79 -14.38 46.66
N SER A 128 15.27 -15.44 45.99
CA SER A 128 14.57 -16.73 45.82
C SER A 128 13.15 -16.63 45.28
N MET A 129 12.84 -15.54 44.56
CA MET A 129 11.51 -15.32 43.98
C MET A 129 11.16 -16.36 42.92
N ASN A 130 9.94 -16.88 43.00
CA ASN A 130 9.39 -17.77 41.98
C ASN A 130 8.81 -16.96 40.80
N ARG A 131 8.37 -17.64 39.74
CA ARG A 131 7.91 -16.97 38.51
C ARG A 131 6.61 -16.18 38.70
N ASP A 132 5.76 -16.59 39.64
CA ASP A 132 4.49 -15.93 39.93
C ASP A 132 4.74 -14.64 40.71
N ASP A 133 5.67 -14.66 41.66
CA ASP A 133 6.14 -13.47 42.39
C ASP A 133 6.76 -12.44 41.44
N LEU A 134 7.56 -12.91 40.47
CA LEU A 134 8.17 -12.06 39.45
C LEU A 134 7.12 -11.48 38.49
N ALA A 135 6.12 -12.27 38.09
CA ALA A 135 5.02 -11.83 37.25
C ALA A 135 4.21 -10.73 37.96
N ALA A 136 3.88 -10.91 39.24
CA ALA A 136 3.23 -9.91 40.07
C ALA A 136 4.09 -8.64 40.23
N ARG A 137 5.39 -8.80 40.51
CA ARG A 137 6.33 -7.68 40.72
C ARG A 137 6.52 -6.81 39.47
N PHE A 138 6.57 -7.42 38.29
CA PHE A 138 6.75 -6.71 37.03
C PHE A 138 5.44 -6.37 36.30
N GLY A 139 4.29 -6.77 36.85
CA GLY A 139 2.97 -6.51 36.27
C GLY A 139 2.76 -7.16 34.90
N VAL A 140 3.34 -8.33 34.67
CA VAL A 140 3.27 -9.05 33.38
C VAL A 140 2.87 -10.51 33.60
N SER A 141 2.49 -11.21 32.53
CA SER A 141 2.12 -12.63 32.65
C SER A 141 3.30 -13.54 32.98
N THR A 142 3.02 -14.64 33.65
CA THR A 142 4.01 -15.71 33.96
C THR A 142 4.65 -16.28 32.69
N GLY A 143 3.88 -16.42 31.61
CA GLY A 143 4.38 -16.82 30.29
C GLY A 143 5.40 -15.84 29.70
N GLN A 144 5.19 -14.54 29.90
CA GLN A 144 6.13 -13.50 29.47
C GLN A 144 7.43 -13.55 30.27
N ILE A 145 7.36 -13.75 31.59
CA ILE A 145 8.54 -13.96 32.46
C ILE A 145 9.33 -15.20 32.04
N SER A 146 8.64 -16.33 31.84
CA SER A 146 9.26 -17.60 31.40
C SER A 146 10.03 -17.41 30.10
N LYS A 147 9.41 -16.76 29.11
CA LYS A 147 10.04 -16.47 27.81
C LYS A 147 11.24 -15.54 27.97
N ALA A 148 11.12 -14.48 28.75
CA ALA A 148 12.20 -13.53 29.01
C ALA A 148 13.41 -14.19 29.69
N MET A 149 13.18 -14.99 30.74
CA MET A 149 14.25 -15.72 31.42
C MET A 149 14.93 -16.76 30.50
N LYS A 150 14.16 -17.44 29.65
CA LYS A 150 14.73 -18.38 28.65
C LYS A 150 15.65 -17.66 27.68
N GLU A 151 15.20 -16.55 27.10
CA GLU A 151 16.02 -15.75 26.18
C GLU A 151 17.27 -15.18 26.86
N ALA A 152 17.17 -14.75 28.13
CA ALA A 152 18.32 -14.25 28.88
C ALA A 152 19.36 -15.34 29.22
N ARG A 153 18.93 -16.58 29.53
CA ARG A 153 19.88 -17.69 29.76
C ARG A 153 20.69 -18.02 28.51
N VAL A 154 20.03 -18.06 27.35
CA VAL A 154 20.68 -18.32 26.05
C VAL A 154 21.64 -17.19 25.66
N ALA A 155 21.47 -15.99 26.19
CA ALA A 155 22.37 -14.87 25.92
C ALA A 155 23.53 -14.74 26.91
N VAL A 156 23.55 -15.55 27.98
CA VAL A 156 24.58 -15.53 29.04
C VAL A 156 25.45 -16.81 28.99
N GLY A 157 24.90 -17.93 28.52
CA GLY A 157 25.67 -19.14 28.17
C GLY A 157 26.07 -19.12 26.71
#